data_AF-A0A969EC33-F1
#
_entry.id   AF-A0A969EC33-F1
#
_cell.length_a   1.000
_cell.length_b   1.000
_cell.length_c   1.000
_cell.angle_alpha   90.00
_cell.angle_beta   90.00
_cell.angle_gamma   90.00
#
_symmetry.space_group_name_H-M   'P 1'
#
loop_
_entity.id
_entity.type
_entity.pdbx_description
1 polymer ?
#
loop_
_entity_poly.entity_id
_entity_poly.type
_entity_poly.pdbx_seq_one_letter_code
_entity_poly.pdbx_strand_id
1 'polypeptide(L)'
;MLSPDELIGQKVWLKVDRDPNYPHLEPYRVQAEITQPTSPPWFFARYQNPPQRLQSLGQWLTLYQAQYAVLTDPVIDYDFDDEEDFDEMSKDKFERL
;
A
#
# COMPACT_ATOMS: atom_id res chain seq x y z
N MET A 1 0.19 10.71 15.49
CA MET A 1 -0.88 10.51 14.49
C MET A 1 -0.52 11.38 13.29
N LEU A 2 -0.60 10.85 12.07
CA LEU A 2 -0.27 11.58 10.84
C LEU A 2 -1.28 12.71 10.59
N SER A 3 -0.78 13.88 10.19
CA SER A 3 -1.62 15.00 9.76
C SER A 3 -2.29 14.71 8.41
N PRO A 4 -3.41 15.38 8.07
CA PRO A 4 -4.07 15.24 6.78
C PRO A 4 -3.15 15.39 5.57
N ASP A 5 -2.22 16.34 5.62
CA ASP A 5 -1.32 16.66 4.51
C ASP A 5 -0.26 15.57 4.32
N GLU A 6 0.21 14.94 5.40
CA GLU A 6 1.17 13.82 5.35
C GLU A 6 0.58 12.54 4.72
N LEU A 7 -0.75 12.44 4.65
CA LEU A 7 -1.44 11.29 4.04
C LEU A 7 -1.54 11.43 2.52
N ILE A 8 -1.58 12.65 1.98
CA ILE A 8 -1.77 12.88 0.55
C ILE A 8 -0.52 12.43 -0.21
N GLY A 9 -0.69 11.65 -1.28
CA GLY A 9 0.39 11.09 -2.09
C GLY A 9 0.95 9.76 -1.57
N GLN A 10 0.56 9.33 -0.36
CA GLN A 10 0.99 8.03 0.17
C GLN A 10 0.38 6.89 -0.65
N LYS A 11 1.21 5.91 -1.01
CA LYS A 11 0.77 4.68 -1.66
C LYS A 11 0.54 3.61 -0.60
N VAL A 12 -0.63 2.98 -0.63
CA VAL A 12 -1.06 1.97 0.35
C VAL A 12 -1.69 0.76 -0.33
N TRP A 13 -1.58 -0.40 0.28
CA TRP A 13 -2.33 -1.58 -0.14
C TRP A 13 -3.69 -1.60 0.53
N LEU A 14 -4.76 -1.51 -0.27
CA LEU A 14 -6.13 -1.65 0.22
C LEU A 14 -6.68 -3.02 -0.10
N LYS A 15 -7.28 -3.66 0.90
CA LYS A 15 -8.06 -4.87 0.71
C LYS A 15 -9.42 -4.50 0.15
N VAL A 16 -9.73 -5.02 -1.03
CA VAL A 16 -11.06 -4.91 -1.63
C VAL A 16 -11.85 -6.16 -1.26
N ASP A 17 -13.00 -5.94 -0.63
CA ASP A 17 -13.88 -7.01 -0.18
C ASP A 17 -14.52 -7.76 -1.36
N ARG A 18 -15.03 -8.95 -1.07
CA ARG A 18 -15.65 -9.82 -2.07
C ARG A 18 -16.84 -9.12 -2.72
N ASP A 19 -16.86 -9.12 -4.06
CA ASP A 19 -18.01 -8.65 -4.82
C ASP A 19 -19.19 -9.60 -4.53
N PRO A 20 -20.36 -9.08 -4.09
CA PRO A 20 -21.54 -9.91 -3.85
C PRO A 20 -22.01 -10.65 -5.10
N ASN A 21 -21.68 -10.17 -6.30
CA ASN A 21 -22.00 -10.82 -7.57
C ASN A 21 -21.05 -11.99 -7.90
N TYR A 22 -19.89 -12.08 -7.24
CA TYR A 22 -18.88 -13.11 -7.47
C TYR A 22 -18.34 -13.67 -6.14
N PRO A 23 -19.17 -14.40 -5.36
CA PRO A 23 -18.87 -14.80 -3.99
C PRO A 23 -17.71 -15.81 -3.86
N HIS A 24 -17.35 -16.49 -4.94
CA HIS A 24 -16.24 -17.44 -4.99
C HIS A 24 -14.86 -16.78 -5.11
N LEU A 25 -14.81 -15.47 -5.40
CA LEU A 25 -13.54 -14.76 -5.51
C LEU A 25 -12.98 -14.48 -4.12
N GLU A 26 -11.68 -14.73 -3.96
CA GLU A 26 -10.98 -14.33 -2.75
C GLU A 26 -10.81 -12.80 -2.70
N PRO A 27 -10.83 -12.19 -1.49
CA PRO A 27 -10.48 -10.78 -1.35
C PRO A 27 -9.08 -10.55 -1.90
N TYR A 28 -8.89 -9.47 -2.63
CA TYR A 28 -7.61 -9.12 -3.21
C TYR A 28 -7.15 -7.75 -2.73
N ARG A 29 -5.84 -7.53 -2.78
CA ARG A 29 -5.22 -6.26 -2.43
C ARG A 29 -4.96 -5.46 -3.70
N VAL A 30 -5.21 -4.17 -3.66
CA VAL A 30 -4.98 -3.23 -4.76
C VAL A 30 -4.13 -2.09 -4.22
N GLN A 31 -3.10 -1.68 -4.97
CA GLN A 31 -2.36 -0.46 -4.63
C GLN A 31 -3.28 0.74 -4.84
N ALA A 32 -3.25 1.67 -3.91
CA ALA A 32 -3.99 2.91 -4.00
C ALA A 32 -3.12 4.07 -3.56
N GLU A 33 -3.29 5.20 -4.23
CA GLU A 33 -2.69 6.47 -3.84
C GLU A 33 -3.74 7.29 -3.10
N ILE A 34 -3.39 7.75 -1.90
CA ILE A 34 -4.26 8.59 -1.10
C ILE A 34 -4.26 10.01 -1.69
N THR A 35 -5.45 10.50 -2.01
CA THR A 35 -5.69 11.83 -2.55
C THR A 35 -6.75 12.56 -1.72
N GLN A 36 -6.85 13.88 -1.87
CA GLN A 36 -7.88 14.69 -1.23
C GLN A 36 -8.57 15.59 -2.26
N PRO A 37 -9.49 15.04 -3.07
CA PRO A 37 -10.18 15.81 -4.12
C PRO A 37 -11.19 16.84 -3.55
N THR A 38 -11.57 16.70 -2.28
CA THR A 38 -12.51 17.58 -1.57
C THR A 38 -11.88 18.03 -0.26
N SER A 39 -12.27 19.19 0.28
CA SER A 39 -11.79 19.62 1.61
C SER A 39 -11.97 18.54 2.69
N PRO A 40 -11.10 18.50 3.73
CA PRO A 40 -11.19 17.55 4.83
C PRO A 40 -12.62 17.42 5.38
N PRO A 41 -13.07 16.23 5.84
CA PRO A 41 -12.27 15.12 6.40
C PRO A 41 -12.11 13.90 5.48
N TRP A 42 -12.54 14.00 4.22
CA TRP A 42 -12.63 12.87 3.31
C TRP A 42 -11.39 12.74 2.44
N PHE A 43 -10.87 11.52 2.38
CA PHE A 43 -9.77 11.14 1.50
C PHE A 43 -10.29 10.17 0.45
N PHE A 44 -9.68 10.18 -0.72
CA PHE A 44 -9.98 9.24 -1.78
C PHE A 44 -8.73 8.43 -2.10
N ALA A 45 -8.78 7.13 -1.85
CA ALA A 45 -7.74 6.20 -2.22
C ALA A 45 -7.97 5.76 -3.67
N ARG A 46 -7.25 6.39 -4.60
CA ARG A 46 -7.34 6.13 -6.03
C ARG A 46 -6.55 4.88 -6.37
N TYR A 47 -7.21 3.86 -6.93
CA TYR A 47 -6.53 2.62 -7.27
C TYR A 47 -5.51 2.83 -8.40
N GLN A 48 -4.33 2.23 -8.23
CA GLN A 48 -3.28 2.15 -9.23
C GLN A 48 -3.36 0.79 -9.92
N ASN A 49 -3.50 0.80 -11.24
CA ASN A 49 -3.63 -0.41 -12.07
C ASN A 49 -4.64 -1.43 -11.52
N PRO A 50 -5.90 -1.03 -11.23
CA PRO A 50 -6.88 -1.95 -10.69
C PRO A 50 -7.14 -3.10 -11.69
N PRO A 51 -7.40 -4.32 -11.20
CA PRO A 51 -7.77 -5.42 -12.08
C PRO A 51 -9.08 -5.09 -12.80
N GLN A 52 -9.22 -5.46 -14.07
CA GLN A 52 -10.35 -5.07 -14.94
C GLN A 52 -11.75 -5.39 -14.37
N ARG A 53 -11.83 -6.39 -13.49
CA ARG A 53 -13.06 -6.78 -12.80
C ARG A 53 -13.58 -5.75 -11.79
N LEU A 54 -12.71 -4.84 -11.36
CA LEU A 54 -13.02 -3.83 -10.36
C LEU A 54 -13.62 -2.61 -11.08
N GLN A 55 -14.90 -2.34 -10.81
CA GLN A 55 -15.64 -1.28 -11.49
C GLN A 55 -15.41 0.12 -10.88
N SER A 56 -14.96 0.19 -9.63
CA SER A 56 -14.69 1.46 -8.96
C SER A 56 -13.30 2.00 -9.29
N LEU A 57 -13.13 3.32 -9.28
CA LEU A 57 -11.81 3.93 -9.51
C LEU A 57 -10.96 4.05 -8.22
N GLY A 58 -11.56 3.72 -7.09
CA GLY A 58 -10.99 3.92 -5.77
C GLY A 58 -12.02 3.74 -4.66
N GLN A 59 -11.63 4.12 -3.46
CA GLN A 59 -12.46 4.04 -2.26
C GLN A 59 -12.34 5.31 -1.43
N TRP A 60 -13.47 5.78 -0.90
CA TRP A 60 -13.50 6.87 0.07
C TRP A 60 -13.05 6.38 1.44
N LEU A 61 -12.15 7.12 2.06
CA LEU A 61 -11.60 6.85 3.38
C LEU A 61 -11.88 8.03 4.31
N THR A 62 -12.21 7.71 5.56
CA THR A 62 -12.13 8.65 6.68
C THR A 62 -10.67 8.93 7.03
N LEU A 63 -10.40 10.04 7.75
CA LEU A 63 -9.07 10.34 8.28
C LEU A 63 -8.45 9.13 9.03
N TYR A 64 -9.22 8.50 9.91
CA TYR A 64 -8.75 7.34 10.68
C TYR A 64 -8.35 6.16 9.78
N GLN A 65 -9.17 5.85 8.76
CA GLN A 65 -8.87 4.77 7.83
C GLN A 65 -7.64 5.07 6.97
N ALA A 66 -7.47 6.32 6.54
CA ALA A 66 -6.29 6.74 5.79
C ALA A 66 -5.02 6.63 6.65
N GLN A 67 -5.05 7.13 7.90
CA GLN A 67 -3.95 6.99 8.85
C GLN A 67 -3.61 5.52 9.11
N TYR A 68 -4.63 4.68 9.34
CA TYR A 68 -4.44 3.27 9.59
C TYR A 68 -3.80 2.57 8.39
N ALA A 69 -4.30 2.81 7.17
CA ALA A 69 -3.77 2.19 5.96
C ALA A 69 -2.29 2.52 5.71
N VAL A 70 -1.89 3.79 5.93
CA VAL A 70 -0.48 4.21 5.80
C VAL A 70 0.41 3.52 6.84
N LEU A 71 -0.10 3.31 8.05
CA LEU A 71 0.65 2.68 9.13
C LEU A 71 0.76 1.16 9.01
N THR A 72 -0.27 0.49 8.49
CA THR A 72 -0.32 -0.99 8.47
C THR A 72 0.14 -1.61 7.17
N ASP A 73 -0.20 -0.99 6.04
CA ASP A 73 0.04 -1.58 4.73
C ASP A 73 0.58 -0.52 3.74
N PRO A 74 1.71 0.15 4.04
CA PRO A 74 2.35 1.04 3.07
C PRO A 74 2.85 0.25 1.87
N VAL A 75 2.77 0.84 0.68
CA VAL A 75 3.48 0.33 -0.49
C VAL A 75 4.93 0.75 -0.35
N ILE A 76 5.80 -0.22 -0.16
CA ILE A 76 7.24 -0.02 -0.20
C ILE A 76 7.66 -0.17 -1.67
N ASP A 77 7.85 0.95 -2.35
CA ASP A 77 8.51 0.96 -3.64
C ASP A 77 10.00 0.73 -3.36
N TYR A 78 10.44 -0.53 -3.48
CA TYR A 78 11.86 -0.84 -3.54
C TYR A 78 12.35 -0.40 -4.92
N ASP A 79 12.86 0.84 -5.02
CA ASP A 79 13.77 1.18 -6.10
C ASP A 79 14.99 0.27 -5.91
N PHE A 80 15.11 -0.76 -6.73
CA PHE A 80 16.26 -1.66 -6.78
C PHE A 80 17.49 -0.96 -7.41
N ASP A 81 17.79 0.27 -6.96
CA ASP A 81 18.99 1.03 -7.31
C ASP A 81 19.98 1.13 -6.14
N ASP A 82 19.78 0.35 -5.07
CA ASP A 82 20.80 0.09 -4.04
C ASP A 82 21.43 -1.29 -4.27
N GLU A 83 22.20 -1.44 -5.36
CA GLU A 83 23.31 -2.39 -5.40
C GLU A 83 24.48 -1.80 -4.59
N GLU A 84 24.44 -1.82 -3.26
CA GLU A 84 25.64 -1.63 -2.44
C GLU A 84 25.39 -2.14 -1.00
N ASP A 85 26.34 -2.90 -0.45
CA ASP A 85 26.42 -3.45 0.92
C ASP A 85 25.65 -4.73 1.30
N PHE A 86 25.81 -5.80 0.50
CA PHE A 86 25.60 -7.18 0.99
C PHE A 86 26.87 -8.05 0.98
N ASP A 87 28.05 -7.45 1.15
CA ASP A 87 29.33 -8.15 1.01
C ASP A 87 30.24 -8.02 2.24
N GLU A 88 29.73 -8.25 3.46
CA GLU A 88 30.62 -8.50 4.60
C GLU A 88 30.01 -9.35 5.73
N MET A 89 29.52 -10.55 5.43
CA MET A 89 29.31 -11.55 6.51
C MET A 89 29.38 -13.00 6.05
N SER A 90 30.44 -13.40 5.34
CA SER A 90 30.74 -14.82 5.19
C SER A 90 32.19 -15.07 4.77
N LYS A 91 33.12 -15.29 5.73
CA LYS A 91 34.32 -16.13 5.50
C LYS A 91 35.16 -16.54 6.71
N ASP A 92 34.91 -16.09 7.94
CA ASP A 92 35.85 -16.36 9.05
C ASP A 92 35.43 -17.39 10.12
N LYS A 93 34.51 -18.33 9.83
CA LYS A 93 34.10 -19.30 10.87
C LYS A 93 33.91 -20.76 10.49
N PHE A 94 34.50 -21.23 9.39
CA PHE A 94 34.36 -22.65 9.01
C PHE A 94 35.64 -23.42 8.70
N GLU A 95 36.83 -22.87 9.00
CA GLU A 95 38.06 -23.63 8.79
C GLU A 95 39.04 -23.47 9.95
N ARG A 96 38.81 -24.26 11.01
CA ARG A 96 39.79 -24.80 11.96
C ARG A 96 39.09 -25.86 12.83
N LEU A 97 38.76 -26.96 12.17
CA LEU A 97 38.72 -28.29 12.78
C LEU A 97 40.07 -28.96 12.51
#